data_AF-A0A2E0SNU0-F1
#
_entry.id   AF-A0A2E0SNU0-F1
#
_cell.length_a   1.000
_cell.length_b   1.000
_cell.length_c   1.000
_cell.angle_alpha   90.00
_cell.angle_beta   90.00
_cell.angle_gamma   90.00
#
_symmetry.space_group_name_H-M   'P 1'
#
loop_
_entity.id
_entity.type
_entity.pdbx_description
1 polymer ?
#
loop_
_entity_poly.entity_id
_entity_poly.type
_entity_poly.pdbx_seq_one_letter_code
_entity_poly.pdbx_strand_id
1 'polypeptide(L)'
;MMSKSSLSSSSRQLLETMQALNFGRIENLRIRNGAPDFGQAPRVIRDVKFGGDAGPRPELQSEDFLLKEPVRLLFEQIGELEDATIHSLEVKHGLPFRMQIEELVA
;
A
#
# COMPACT_ATOMS: atom_id res chain seq x y z
N MET A 1 -0.40 -0.36 19.09
CA MET A 1 -1.21 0.45 18.16
C MET A 1 -0.23 1.12 17.20
N MET A 2 -0.27 0.84 15.90
CA MET A 2 0.66 1.44 14.93
C MET A 2 0.19 2.84 14.51
N SER A 3 1.08 3.83 14.56
CA SER A 3 0.84 5.20 14.07
C SER A 3 1.64 5.45 12.78
N LYS A 4 1.26 6.45 11.99
CA LYS A 4 2.02 6.83 10.77
C LYS A 4 3.47 7.23 11.10
N SER A 5 3.70 7.80 12.28
CA SER A 5 5.02 8.17 12.80
C SER A 5 5.90 6.96 13.16
N SER A 6 5.32 5.80 13.50
CA SER A 6 6.08 4.57 13.79
C SER A 6 6.47 3.76 12.54
N LEU A 7 6.05 4.18 11.34
CA LEU A 7 6.42 3.53 10.09
C LEU A 7 7.86 3.87 9.68
N SER A 8 8.56 2.88 9.11
CA SER A 8 9.80 3.12 8.36
C SER A 8 9.55 4.08 7.20
N SER A 9 10.62 4.68 6.65
CA SER A 9 10.53 5.57 5.50
C SER A 9 9.85 4.90 4.30
N SER A 10 10.19 3.64 4.01
CA SER A 10 9.62 2.89 2.89
C SER A 10 8.15 2.52 3.13
N SER A 11 7.76 2.15 4.35
CA SER A 11 6.35 1.90 4.70
C SER A 11 5.52 3.19 4.61
N ARG A 12 6.07 4.33 5.02
CA ARG A 12 5.41 5.64 4.85
C ARG A 12 5.23 5.98 3.37
N GLN A 13 6.24 5.75 2.55
CA GLN A 13 6.17 5.96 1.09
C GLN A 13 5.09 5.07 0.45
N LEU A 14 4.95 3.81 0.87
CA LEU A 14 3.87 2.93 0.39
C LEU A 14 2.49 3.47 0.78
N LEU A 15 2.32 3.87 2.04
CA LEU A 15 1.06 4.46 2.51
C LEU A 15 0.67 5.70 1.69
N GLU A 16 1.61 6.61 1.48
CA GLU A 16 1.38 7.83 0.71
C GLU A 16 1.08 7.53 -0.77
N THR A 17 1.74 6.51 -1.34
CA THR A 17 1.46 6.04 -2.70
C THR A 17 0.02 5.52 -2.81
N MET A 18 -0.45 4.71 -1.86
CA MET A 18 -1.84 4.23 -1.83
C MET A 18 -2.82 5.39 -1.70
N GLN A 19 -2.58 6.32 -0.77
CA GLN A 19 -3.44 7.48 -0.54
C GLN A 19 -3.53 8.38 -1.79
N ALA A 20 -2.41 8.63 -2.45
CA ALA A 20 -2.36 9.40 -3.69
C ALA A 20 -3.02 8.67 -4.87
N LEU A 21 -2.92 7.33 -4.92
CA LEU A 21 -3.56 6.52 -5.95
C LEU A 21 -5.08 6.57 -5.87
N ASN A 22 -5.63 6.58 -4.66
CA ASN A 22 -7.06 6.53 -4.33
C ASN A 22 -7.77 5.26 -4.83
N PHE A 23 -7.80 5.00 -6.12
CA PHE A 23 -8.28 3.76 -6.72
C PHE A 23 -7.31 3.23 -7.75
N GLY A 24 -7.05 1.92 -7.71
CA GLY A 24 -6.20 1.25 -8.67
C GLY A 24 -5.43 0.10 -8.04
N ARG A 25 -4.24 -0.17 -8.57
CA ARG A 25 -3.33 -1.17 -8.03
C ARG A 25 -1.86 -0.77 -8.17
N ILE A 26 -1.04 -1.25 -7.25
CA ILE A 26 0.43 -1.20 -7.30
C ILE A 26 0.90 -2.61 -7.66
N GLU A 27 1.66 -2.75 -8.75
CA GLU A 27 2.12 -4.02 -9.28
C GLU A 27 3.63 -4.20 -9.10
N ASN A 28 4.05 -5.46 -8.90
CA ASN A 28 5.44 -5.89 -8.79
C ASN A 28 6.22 -5.12 -7.69
N LEU A 29 5.58 -4.90 -6.54
CA LEU A 29 6.23 -4.30 -5.39
C LEU A 29 7.10 -5.34 -4.69
N ARG A 30 8.41 -5.09 -4.64
CA ARG A 30 9.34 -5.93 -3.91
C ARG A 30 9.26 -5.66 -2.42
N ILE A 31 9.37 -6.73 -1.63
CA ILE A 31 9.58 -6.72 -0.20
C ILE A 31 10.99 -7.23 0.06
N ARG A 32 11.74 -6.51 0.90
CA ARG A 32 13.11 -6.83 1.30
C ARG A 32 13.24 -6.64 2.80
N ASN A 33 13.69 -7.67 3.51
CA ASN A 33 13.79 -7.67 4.98
C ASN A 33 12.50 -7.21 5.69
N GLY A 34 11.33 -7.66 5.22
CA GLY A 34 10.03 -7.32 5.80
C GLY A 34 9.60 -5.87 5.59
N ALA A 35 10.15 -5.19 4.58
CA ALA A 35 9.81 -3.81 4.23
C ALA A 35 9.64 -3.60 2.72
N PRO A 36 8.80 -2.64 2.28
CA PRO A 36 8.70 -2.30 0.85
C PRO A 36 10.04 -1.79 0.30
N ASP A 37 10.41 -2.25 -0.88
CA ASP A 37 11.58 -1.79 -1.61
C ASP A 37 11.17 -1.00 -2.86
N PHE A 38 11.51 0.29 -2.86
CA PHE A 38 11.28 1.22 -3.97
C PHE A 38 12.53 1.46 -4.82
N GLY A 39 13.63 0.72 -4.59
CA GLY A 39 14.86 0.82 -5.38
C GLY A 39 14.62 0.52 -6.87
N GLN A 40 13.66 -0.36 -7.18
CA GLN A 40 12.97 -0.39 -8.47
C GLN A 40 11.56 0.16 -8.28
N ALA A 41 11.22 1.22 -9.00
CA ALA A 41 9.90 1.82 -8.91
C ALA A 41 8.81 0.80 -9.28
N PRO A 42 7.81 0.55 -8.41
CA PRO A 42 6.71 -0.35 -8.74
C PRO A 42 5.83 0.28 -9.83
N ARG A 43 5.12 -0.57 -10.57
CA ARG A 43 4.19 -0.10 -11.60
C ARG A 43 2.87 0.28 -10.94
N VAL A 44 2.36 1.49 -11.20
CA VAL A 44 1.10 1.97 -10.62
C VAL A 44 0.06 2.10 -11.73
N ILE A 45 -1.08 1.41 -11.55
CA ILE A 45 -2.22 1.49 -12.47
C ILE A 45 -3.36 2.22 -11.74
N ARG A 46 -3.75 3.38 -12.26
CA ARG A 46 -4.83 4.19 -11.69
C ARG A 46 -6.16 3.86 -12.33
N ASP A 47 -7.17 3.64 -11.50
CA ASP A 47 -8.55 3.48 -11.98
C ASP A 47 -9.20 4.85 -12.14
N VAL A 48 -9.54 5.22 -13.38
CA VAL A 48 -10.32 6.42 -13.68
C VAL A 48 -11.80 6.02 -13.77
N LYS A 49 -12.58 6.42 -12.77
CA LYS A 49 -14.01 6.10 -12.70
C LYS A 49 -14.83 7.23 -13.35
N PHE A 50 -15.57 6.89 -14.41
CA PHE A 50 -16.56 7.79 -14.99
C PHE A 50 -17.89 7.64 -14.24
N GLY A 51 -18.40 8.74 -13.65
CA GLY A 51 -19.69 8.75 -12.94
C GLY A 51 -19.68 8.24 -11.49
N GLY A 52 -18.50 8.16 -10.85
CA GLY A 52 -18.35 7.72 -9.45
C GLY A 52 -17.75 8.79 -8.53
N ASP A 53 -17.80 8.53 -7.23
CA ASP A 53 -17.36 9.44 -6.16
C ASP A 53 -15.82 9.59 -6.13
N ALA A 54 -15.30 10.47 -7.00
CA ALA A 54 -13.91 10.89 -7.08
C ALA A 54 -13.67 12.24 -6.36
N GLY A 55 -14.51 12.57 -5.37
CA GLY A 55 -14.41 13.83 -4.63
C GLY A 55 -13.07 13.99 -3.87
N PRO A 56 -12.64 15.23 -3.60
CA PRO A 56 -11.44 15.51 -2.82
C PRO A 56 -11.54 14.92 -1.42
N ARG A 57 -10.47 14.27 -0.93
CA ARG A 57 -10.48 13.58 0.36
C ARG A 57 -9.51 14.22 1.36
N PRO A 58 -10.00 14.76 2.48
CA PRO A 58 -9.19 15.42 3.51
C PRO A 58 -8.32 14.45 4.31
N GLU A 59 -8.47 13.13 4.13
CA GLU A 59 -7.62 12.10 4.76
C GLU A 59 -6.12 12.25 4.41
N LEU A 60 -5.82 12.92 3.30
CA LEU A 60 -4.45 13.30 2.90
C LEU A 60 -3.82 14.37 3.82
N GLN A 61 -4.62 15.05 4.65
CA GLN A 61 -4.16 16.19 5.47
C GLN A 61 -3.97 15.87 6.97
N SER A 62 -4.27 14.66 7.44
CA SER A 62 -4.12 14.33 8.87
C SER A 62 -2.94 13.39 9.12
N GLU A 63 -1.86 13.93 9.69
CA GLU A 63 -0.65 13.19 10.02
C GLU A 63 -0.83 12.20 11.18
N ASP A 64 -1.91 12.36 11.96
CA ASP A 64 -2.17 11.61 13.21
C ASP A 64 -3.41 10.70 13.13
N PHE A 65 -3.83 10.31 11.93
CA PHE A 65 -4.90 9.33 11.78
C PHE A 65 -4.37 7.95 12.21
N LEU A 66 -4.93 7.40 13.29
CA LEU A 66 -4.78 5.99 13.64
C LEU A 66 -4.97 5.13 12.39
N LEU A 67 -3.95 4.36 12.03
CA LEU A 67 -3.99 3.59 10.78
C LEU A 67 -5.24 2.72 10.78
N LYS A 68 -6.08 2.88 9.76
CA LYS A 68 -7.26 2.04 9.57
C LYS A 68 -6.79 0.58 9.57
N GLU A 69 -7.60 -0.32 10.13
CA GLU A 69 -7.27 -1.73 10.29
C GLU A 69 -6.66 -2.39 9.04
N PRO A 70 -7.12 -2.12 7.80
CA PRO A 70 -6.51 -2.67 6.59
C PRO A 70 -5.03 -2.30 6.40
N VAL A 71 -4.64 -1.08 6.79
CA VAL A 71 -3.25 -0.62 6.67
C VAL A 71 -2.36 -1.32 7.69
N ARG A 72 -2.87 -1.53 8.91
CA ARG A 72 -2.16 -2.30 9.94
C ARG A 72 -1.94 -3.74 9.48
N LEU A 73 -3.00 -4.41 9.00
CA LEU A 73 -2.92 -5.78 8.49
C LEU A 73 -1.94 -5.90 7.32
N LEU A 74 -1.93 -4.92 6.40
CA LEU A 74 -0.95 -4.89 5.31
C LEU A 74 0.49 -4.91 5.84
N PHE A 75 0.84 -4.02 6.78
CA PHE A 75 2.21 -3.93 7.26
C PHE A 75 2.62 -5.10 8.16
N GLU A 76 1.68 -5.69 8.90
CA GLU A 76 1.93 -6.95 9.62
C GLU A 76 2.27 -8.07 8.63
N GLN A 77 1.48 -8.23 7.57
CA GLN A 77 1.75 -9.23 6.54
C GLN A 77 3.05 -8.97 5.78
N ILE A 78 3.36 -7.72 5.44
CA ILE A 78 4.66 -7.37 4.82
C ILE A 78 5.83 -7.75 5.74
N GLY A 79 5.69 -7.55 7.05
CA GLY A 79 6.71 -7.93 8.03
C GLY A 79 6.97 -9.44 8.10
N GLU A 80 5.97 -10.25 7.80
CA GLU A 80 6.06 -11.72 7.79
C GLU A 80 6.72 -12.29 6.51
N LEU A 81 6.70 -11.54 5.40
CA LEU A 81 7.16 -12.03 4.09
C LEU A 81 8.70 -12.08 3.90
N GLU A 82 9.48 -11.46 4.80
CA GLU A 82 10.93 -11.25 4.69
C GLU A 82 11.40 -10.75 3.31
N ASP A 83 11.61 -11.63 2.34
CA ASP A 83 11.91 -11.34 0.93
C ASP A 83 10.85 -11.92 0.01
N ALA A 84 10.06 -11.07 -0.66
CA ALA A 84 8.97 -11.51 -1.54
C ALA A 84 8.65 -10.49 -2.63
N THR A 85 7.81 -10.88 -3.60
CA THR A 85 7.20 -9.94 -4.56
C THR A 85 5.69 -9.94 -4.40
N ILE A 86 5.13 -8.79 -4.04
CA ILE A 86 3.70 -8.55 -4.14
C ILE A 86 3.40 -8.27 -5.62
N HIS A 87 2.81 -9.26 -6.28
CA HIS A 87 2.42 -9.18 -7.68
C HIS A 87 1.43 -8.04 -7.92
N SER A 88 0.40 -7.92 -7.07
CA SER A 88 -0.59 -6.85 -7.15
C SER A 88 -1.15 -6.49 -5.77
N LEU A 89 -1.11 -5.21 -5.43
CA LEU A 89 -1.78 -4.61 -4.27
C LEU A 89 -2.92 -3.71 -4.76
N GLU A 90 -4.16 -4.17 -4.61
CA GLU A 90 -5.37 -3.42 -4.94
C GLU A 90 -5.66 -2.36 -3.87
N VAL A 91 -5.94 -1.14 -4.33
CA VAL A 91 -6.20 0.03 -3.51
C VAL A 91 -7.59 0.58 -3.80
N LYS A 92 -8.37 0.81 -2.74
CA LYS A 92 -9.66 1.48 -2.80
C LYS A 92 -9.71 2.57 -1.77
N HIS A 93 -10.19 3.75 -2.15
CA HIS A 93 -10.32 4.88 -1.24
C HIS A 93 -9.00 5.26 -0.54
N GLY A 94 -7.86 5.02 -1.19
CA GLY A 94 -6.54 5.27 -0.62
C GLY A 94 -6.04 4.21 0.37
N LEU A 95 -6.77 3.10 0.53
CA LEU A 95 -6.50 2.03 1.48
C LEU A 95 -6.26 0.70 0.77
N PRO A 96 -5.43 -0.19 1.36
CA PRO A 96 -5.27 -1.53 0.82
C PRO A 96 -6.59 -2.29 0.92
N PHE A 97 -6.92 -3.01 -0.15
CA PHE A 97 -8.12 -3.83 -0.24
C PHE A 97 -7.79 -5.32 -0.38
N ARG A 98 -6.80 -5.65 -1.20
CA ARG A 98 -6.36 -7.03 -1.45
C ARG A 98 -4.92 -7.03 -1.94
N MET A 99 -4.11 -8.01 -1.55
CA MET A 99 -2.79 -8.25 -2.15
C MET A 99 -2.69 -9.67 -2.71
N GLN A 100 -1.86 -9.84 -3.72
CA GLN A 100 -1.47 -11.12 -4.30
C GLN A 100 0.05 -11.21 -4.23
N ILE A 101 0.56 -12.30 -3.68
CA ILE A 101 1.99 -12.59 -3.56
C ILE A 101 2.34 -13.63 -4.62
N GLU A 102 3.49 -13.46 -5.26
CA GLU A 102 4.03 -14.46 -6.18
C GLU A 102 4.87 -15.47 -5.39
N GLU A 103 4.48 -16.74 -5.45
CA GLU A 103 5.19 -17.85 -4.80
C GLU A 103 5.54 -18.92 -5.85
N LEU A 104 6.79 -19.38 -5.85
CA LEU A 104 7.22 -20.51 -6.68
C LEU A 104 7.05 -21.79 -5.85
N VAL A 105 6.20 -22.70 -6.34
CA VAL A 105 6.07 -24.05 -5.76
C VAL A 105 7.02 -24.99 -6.51
N ALA A 106 7.88 -25.67 -5.76
CA ALA A 106 8.81 -26.68 -6.27
C ALA A 106 8.13 -28.05 -6.45
#